data_AF-A0A2E2SBW5-F1
#
_entry.id   AF-A0A2E2SBW5-F1
#
_cell.length_a   1.000
_cell.length_b   1.000
_cell.length_c   1.000
_cell.angle_alpha   90.00
_cell.angle_beta   90.00
_cell.angle_gamma   90.00
#
_symmetry.space_group_name_H-M   'P 1'
#
loop_
_entity.id
_entity.type
_entity.pdbx_description
1 polymer ?
#
loop_
_entity_poly.entity_id
_entity_poly.type
_entity_poly.pdbx_seq_one_letter_code
_entity_poly.pdbx_strand_id
1 'polypeptide(L)' 'MDANTLIFGSMAVISLAAFFYLGKFKASPKQTERDDRINWSSGKYSFIKYILLGMGIVLGISLLIKYVF' A
#
# COMPACT_ATOMS: atom_id res chain seq x y z
N MET A 1 13.13 14.63 -31.68
CA MET A 1 13.95 14.11 -30.57
C MET A 1 15.33 13.87 -31.10
N ASP A 2 16.35 14.30 -30.37
CA ASP A 2 17.73 14.22 -30.83
C ASP A 2 18.35 12.85 -30.50
N ALA A 3 19.40 12.44 -31.23
CA ALA A 3 20.05 11.14 -31.02
C ALA A 3 20.52 10.97 -29.56
N ASN A 4 21.04 12.05 -28.98
CA ASN A 4 21.44 12.12 -27.57
C ASN A 4 20.27 11.82 -26.62
N THR A 5 19.09 12.40 -26.88
CA THR A 5 17.90 12.16 -26.06
C THR A 5 17.49 10.69 -26.08
N LEU A 6 17.62 10.00 -27.21
CA LEU A 6 17.27 8.59 -27.35
C LEU A 6 18.30 7.68 -26.64
N ILE A 7 19.59 8.03 -26.73
CA ILE A 7 20.67 7.30 -26.05
C ILE A 7 20.57 7.44 -24.53
N PHE A 8 20.43 8.67 -24.01
CA PHE A 8 20.33 8.86 -22.56
C PHE A 8 19.00 8.35 -21.98
N GLY A 9 17.90 8.47 -22.74
CA GLY A 9 16.61 7.90 -22.35
C GLY A 9 16.64 6.38 -22.25
N SER A 10 17.23 5.70 -23.25
CA SER A 10 17.36 4.23 -23.21
C SER A 10 18.27 3.77 -22.08
N MET A 11 19.37 4.49 -21.83
CA MET A 11 20.28 4.21 -20.71
C MET A 11 19.58 4.33 -19.35
N ALA A 12 18.72 5.33 -19.17
CA ALA A 12 17.92 5.49 -17.95
C ALA A 12 16.94 4.33 -17.76
N VAL A 13 16.24 3.92 -18.81
CA VAL A 13 15.29 2.78 -18.76
C VAL A 13 16.01 1.47 -18.44
N ILE A 14 17.15 1.21 -19.10
CA ILE A 14 17.96 0.01 -18.86
C ILE A 14 18.52 0.00 -17.43
N SER A 15 19.01 1.13 -16.95
CA SER A 15 19.50 1.26 -15.57
C SER A 15 18.39 0.99 -14.55
N LEU A 16 17.21 1.57 -14.76
CA LEU A 16 16.05 1.36 -13.90
C LEU A 16 15.59 -0.10 -13.91
N ALA A 17 15.57 -0.74 -15.08
CA ALA A 17 15.29 -2.16 -15.21
C ALA A 17 16.33 -3.00 -14.44
N ALA A 18 17.63 -2.77 -14.67
CA ALA A 18 18.70 -3.47 -13.96
C ALA A 18 18.57 -3.31 -12.44
N PHE A 19 18.28 -2.11 -11.94
CA PHE A 19 18.05 -1.86 -10.52
C PHE A 19 16.88 -2.68 -9.95
N PHE A 20 15.73 -2.69 -10.64
CA PHE A 20 14.56 -3.43 -10.17
C PHE A 20 14.67 -4.95 -10.32
N TYR A 21 15.45 -5.47 -11.28
CA TYR A 21 15.58 -6.91 -11.50
C TYR A 21 16.78 -7.52 -10.77
N LEU A 22 17.93 -6.84 -10.74
CA LEU A 22 19.16 -7.33 -10.13
C LEU A 22 19.32 -6.87 -8.67
N GLY A 23 18.71 -5.74 -8.30
CA GLY A 23 18.76 -5.19 -6.94
C GLY A 23 17.83 -5.87 -5.94
N LYS A 24 17.03 -6.86 -6.36
CA LYS A 24 16.15 -7.65 -5.47
C LYS A 24 16.96 -8.66 -4.64
N PHE A 25 17.91 -8.17 -3.86
CA PHE A 25 18.48 -8.94 -2.77
C PHE A 25 17.45 -9.01 -1.65
N LYS A 26 16.61 -10.05 -1.69
CA LYS A 26 15.80 -10.41 -0.52
C LYS A 26 16.79 -10.80 0.58
N ALA A 27 16.70 -10.18 1.75
CA ALA A 27 17.44 -10.63 2.91
C ALA A 27 17.16 -12.12 3.16
N SER A 28 18.14 -12.84 3.71
CA SER A 28 18.07 -14.30 3.85
C SER A 28 16.72 -14.73 4.42
N PRO A 29 16.12 -15.85 3.93
CA PRO A 29 14.90 -16.40 4.51
C PRO A 29 14.99 -16.57 6.04
N LYS A 30 16.18 -16.92 6.55
CA LYS A 30 16.46 -17.02 8.00
C LYS A 30 16.24 -15.71 8.77
N GLN A 31 16.33 -14.56 8.09
CA GLN A 31 16.11 -13.23 8.68
C GLN A 31 14.69 -12.70 8.41
N THR A 32 14.10 -13.03 7.25
CA THR A 32 12.78 -12.54 6.85
C THR A 32 11.61 -13.38 7.37
N GLU A 33 11.84 -14.68 7.59
CA GLU A 33 10.84 -15.68 7.98
C GLU A 33 11.14 -16.24 9.37
N ARG A 34 11.43 -15.34 10.33
CA ARG A 34 11.65 -15.70 11.74
C ARG A 34 10.33 -16.04 12.43
N ASP A 35 10.36 -17.08 13.27
CA ASP A 35 9.17 -17.54 14.03
C ASP A 35 8.71 -16.51 15.08
N ASP A 36 9.63 -15.72 15.64
CA ASP A 36 9.35 -14.68 16.63
C ASP A 36 8.99 -13.31 16.02
N ARG A 37 8.51 -13.30 14.76
CA ARG A 37 8.19 -12.05 14.06
C ARG A 37 7.04 -11.31 14.74
N ILE A 38 7.27 -10.03 15.06
CA ILE A 38 6.22 -9.12 15.53
C ILE A 38 5.12 -9.03 14.46
N ASN A 39 3.91 -9.47 14.82
CA ASN A 39 2.75 -9.42 13.93
C ASN A 39 2.12 -8.01 13.93
N TRP A 40 2.63 -7.13 13.08
CA TRP A 40 2.09 -5.79 12.87
C TRP A 40 0.72 -5.76 12.19
N SER A 41 0.23 -6.89 11.64
CA SER A 41 -1.09 -6.97 11.02
C SER A 41 -2.23 -7.12 12.04
N SER A 42 -1.91 -7.53 13.28
CA SER A 42 -2.88 -7.82 14.33
C SER A 42 -3.70 -6.61 14.81
N GLY A 43 -3.27 -5.37 14.55
CA GLY A 43 -3.97 -4.15 14.99
C GLY A 43 -4.57 -3.28 13.88
N LYS A 44 -4.26 -3.56 12.59
CA LYS A 44 -4.48 -2.58 11.51
C LYS A 44 -5.95 -2.43 11.08
N TYR A 45 -6.74 -3.50 11.20
CA TYR A 45 -8.12 -3.54 10.71
C TYR A 45 -9.17 -3.10 11.75
N SER A 46 -8.77 -2.93 13.01
CA SER A 46 -9.69 -2.61 14.11
C SER A 46 -10.22 -1.17 14.01
N PHE A 47 -9.34 -0.20 13.70
CA PHE A 47 -9.70 1.21 13.69
C PHE A 47 -10.69 1.60 12.58
N ILE A 48 -10.46 1.13 11.35
CA ILE A 48 -11.34 1.42 10.20
C ILE A 48 -12.75 0.83 10.43
N LYS A 49 -12.84 -0.35 11.06
CA LYS A 49 -14.12 -0.98 11.39
C LYS A 49 -14.99 -0.09 12.29
N TYR A 50 -14.40 0.52 13.32
CA TYR A 50 -15.14 1.42 14.21
C TYR A 50 -15.52 2.74 13.55
N ILE A 51 -14.68 3.28 12.65
CA ILE A 51 -15.03 4.46 11.84
C ILE A 51 -16.24 4.15 10.94
N LEU A 52 -16.20 3.03 10.21
CA LEU A 52 -17.29 2.64 9.31
C LEU A 52 -18.60 2.40 10.08
N LEU A 53 -18.51 1.80 11.27
CA LEU A 53 -19.67 1.62 12.15
C LEU A 53 -20.25 2.98 12.57
N GLY A 54 -19.41 3.92 13.00
CA GLY A 54 -19.84 5.27 13.36
C GLY A 54 -20.51 6.01 12.20
N MET A 55 -19.93 5.93 10.99
CA MET A 55 -20.51 6.51 9.78
C MET A 55 -21.90 5.92 9.47
N GLY A 56 -22.06 4.61 9.61
CA GLY A 56 -23.35 3.93 9.41
C GLY A 56 -24.43 4.40 10.38
N ILE A 57 -24.09 4.61 11.65
CA ILE A 57 -25.02 5.14 12.67
C ILE A 57 -25.45 6.57 12.33
N VAL A 58 -24.50 7.44 11.99
CA VAL A 58 -24.80 8.84 11.61
C VAL A 58 -25.70 8.90 10.38
N LEU A 59 -25.43 8.08 9.36
CA LEU A 59 -26.28 7.97 8.17
C LEU A 59 -27.68 7.45 8.52
N GLY A 60 -27.79 6.43 9.38
CA GLY A 60 -29.06 5.88 9.83
C GLY A 60 -29.92 6.91 10.56
N ILE A 61 -29.32 7.69 11.47
CA ILE A 61 -30.01 8.78 12.18
C ILE A 61 -30.46 9.87 11.21
N SER A 62 -29.60 10.27 10.27
CA SER A 62 -29.94 11.28 9.26
C SER A 62 -31.14 10.85 8.39
N LEU A 63 -31.16 9.59 7.96
CA LEU A 63 -32.29 9.03 7.21
C LEU A 63 -33.55 8.98 8.07
N LEU A 64 -33.46 8.51 9.32
CA LEU A 64 -34.61 8.48 10.23
C LEU A 64 -35.21 9.88 10.43
N ILE A 65 -34.38 10.89 10.64
CA ILE A 65 -34.85 12.28 10.77
C ILE A 65 -35.59 12.68 9.49
N LYS A 66 -35.01 12.45 8.31
CA LYS A 66 -35.61 12.81 7.02
C LYS A 66 -36.96 12.13 6.74
N TYR A 67 -37.17 10.90 7.22
CA TYR A 67 -38.37 10.11 6.93
C TYR A 67 -39.44 10.21 8.02
N VAL A 68 -39.08 10.60 9.24
CA VAL A 68 -39.99 10.69 10.39
C VAL A 68 -40.43 12.13 10.69
N PHE A 69 -39.55 13.11 10.46
CA PHE A 69 -39.81 14.54 10.63
C PHE A 69 -39.78 15.26 9.28
#